data_AF-A0A5C7FQX6-F1
#
_entry.id   AF-A0A5C7FQX6-F1
#
_cell.length_a   1.000
_cell.length_b   1.000
_cell.length_c   1.000
_cell.angle_alpha   90.00
_cell.angle_beta   90.00
_cell.angle_gamma   90.00
#
_symmetry.space_group_name_H-M   'P 1'
#
loop_
_entity.id
_entity.type
_entity.pdbx_description
1 polymer ?
#
loop_
_entity_poly.entity_id
_entity_poly.type
_entity_poly.pdbx_seq_one_letter_code
_entity_poly.pdbx_strand_id
1 'polypeptide(L)'
;MKLRSRSPGFLAGWLTLIALAALPGLGWAQPLLSSVKTIGGVEVYEDLEKPRHHYYLPGELKLAREENGRPQFQLLQMRYTGTALIGNQGDRGFVNLVQIGVERKPVSSQELQEIRKQLGRGTTLSPLPIANLEAHLVMPLADNDGHYQRIGQPAGLENGDNATGNVWTEKYFTVRLGPHEAELLWDEVEDGNLTFSIGYAFYADAVDDRAGGYDLEGDSASVAVMDDLLRELTLLDSTSAPRVVRTGTIPLDLDVNKWPDMSRKIDLNDGAPPAWAFLEVRCYDFANELRPDLAMKSIEIEATGITGANIRLKPIRFMTARPEEHTRQVRFPYAIDLTHPFRYRVVEYNLEGTDKAGDWQTAPDWASLLDLTTAPDELPYTEHSMEVEADTSAYRAAGADLLEVHLLYQRDGKPRREKISWDLASADSAPLQMRRFFADRETVVRYVLISTGKTGVGRIGPLPVGTDKYLHLRPRL
;
A
#
# COMPACT_ATOMS: atom_id res chain seq x y z
N MET A 1 -36.83 20.65 -65.33
CA MET A 1 -36.21 19.44 -65.92
C MET A 1 -34.85 19.83 -66.47
N LYS A 2 -33.82 19.00 -66.19
CA LYS A 2 -32.37 19.09 -66.54
C LYS A 2 -31.43 19.75 -65.52
N LEU A 3 -30.64 18.86 -64.90
CA LEU A 3 -29.36 19.06 -64.23
C LEU A 3 -28.27 19.59 -65.19
N ARG A 4 -27.30 20.36 -64.69
CA ARG A 4 -25.84 20.02 -64.62
C ARG A 4 -24.95 21.24 -64.32
N SER A 5 -24.07 21.10 -63.31
CA SER A 5 -22.59 21.31 -63.33
C SER A 5 -22.11 21.49 -61.87
N ARG A 6 -21.44 20.52 -61.24
CA ARG A 6 -19.98 20.22 -61.22
C ARG A 6 -19.07 21.41 -60.83
N SER A 7 -18.84 21.52 -59.51
CA SER A 7 -17.58 21.62 -58.71
C SER A 7 -16.24 22.03 -59.39
N PRO A 8 -15.15 22.44 -58.67
CA PRO A 8 -14.88 22.37 -57.22
C PRO A 8 -14.21 23.62 -56.57
N GLY A 9 -14.17 23.67 -55.24
CA GLY A 9 -13.37 24.63 -54.49
C GLY A 9 -13.11 24.15 -53.07
N PHE A 10 -11.98 23.45 -52.90
CA PHE A 10 -11.39 23.03 -51.63
C PHE A 10 -11.13 24.23 -50.72
N LEU A 11 -11.44 24.08 -49.42
CA LEU A 11 -10.75 24.63 -48.23
C LEU A 11 -11.61 24.20 -47.02
N ALA A 12 -11.33 23.04 -46.42
CA ALA A 12 -10.46 22.94 -45.24
C ALA A 12 -10.93 23.85 -44.09
N GLY A 13 -11.78 23.30 -43.24
CA GLY A 13 -12.23 23.91 -41.99
C GLY A 13 -12.63 22.81 -41.00
N TRP A 14 -11.66 21.96 -40.65
CA TRP A 14 -11.80 21.04 -39.52
C TRP A 14 -11.78 21.87 -38.24
N LEU A 15 -12.96 22.27 -37.78
CA LEU A 15 -13.17 22.80 -36.44
C LEU A 15 -13.25 21.60 -35.49
N THR A 16 -12.08 21.07 -35.13
CA THR A 16 -11.95 20.13 -34.02
C THR A 16 -12.23 20.92 -32.75
N LEU A 17 -13.49 20.90 -32.33
CA LEU A 17 -13.93 21.39 -31.03
C LEU A 17 -13.28 20.44 -30.01
N ILE A 18 -12.12 20.84 -29.50
CA ILE A 18 -11.53 20.26 -28.29
C ILE A 18 -12.50 20.64 -27.18
N ALA A 19 -13.48 19.77 -26.95
CA ALA A 19 -14.17 19.71 -25.68
C ALA A 19 -13.08 19.38 -24.66
N LEU A 20 -12.56 20.43 -24.02
CA LEU A 20 -11.77 20.36 -22.82
C LEU A 20 -12.68 19.73 -21.78
N ALA A 21 -12.73 18.40 -21.79
CA ALA A 21 -13.25 17.63 -20.68
C ALA A 21 -12.38 18.05 -19.50
N ALA A 22 -12.92 18.94 -18.67
CA ALA A 22 -12.56 19.00 -17.27
C ALA A 22 -12.78 17.59 -16.74
N LEU A 23 -11.76 16.75 -16.86
CA LEU A 23 -11.65 15.54 -16.06
C LEU A 23 -11.74 16.07 -14.64
N PRO A 24 -12.83 15.81 -13.89
CA PRO A 24 -12.79 16.07 -12.47
C PRO A 24 -11.56 15.33 -12.00
N GLY A 25 -10.56 16.08 -11.51
CA GLY A 25 -9.38 15.48 -10.96
C GLY A 25 -9.87 14.38 -10.03
N LEU A 26 -9.38 13.16 -10.23
CA LEU A 26 -9.36 12.13 -9.20
C LEU A 26 -8.50 12.69 -8.07
N GLY A 27 -9.00 13.73 -7.42
CA GLY A 27 -8.39 14.42 -6.32
C GLY A 27 -8.42 13.43 -5.18
N TRP A 28 -7.25 13.14 -4.65
CA TRP A 28 -7.07 12.30 -3.50
C TRP A 28 -7.88 12.91 -2.36
N ALA A 29 -8.51 12.08 -1.53
CA ALA A 29 -9.28 12.60 -0.42
C ALA A 29 -8.36 13.36 0.54
N GLN A 30 -8.74 14.59 0.89
CA GLN A 30 -8.02 15.42 1.86
C GLN A 30 -8.98 15.86 2.96
N PRO A 31 -9.44 14.93 3.81
CA PRO A 31 -10.31 15.26 4.94
C PRO A 31 -9.53 16.10 5.96
N LEU A 32 -10.16 17.16 6.45
CA LEU A 32 -9.59 18.05 7.46
C LEU A 32 -9.97 17.58 8.87
N LEU A 33 -9.02 17.15 9.70
CA LEU A 33 -9.35 16.57 11.01
C LEU A 33 -9.97 17.56 12.00
N SER A 34 -9.66 18.86 11.92
CA SER A 34 -10.33 19.87 12.75
C SER A 34 -11.82 20.04 12.43
N SER A 35 -12.23 19.72 11.20
CA SER A 35 -13.60 19.98 10.69
C SER A 35 -14.65 18.96 11.14
N VAL A 36 -14.28 18.04 12.03
CA VAL A 36 -15.14 16.94 12.46
C VAL A 36 -16.48 17.45 13.00
N LYS A 37 -17.58 16.94 12.41
CA LYS A 37 -18.95 17.23 12.82
C LYS A 37 -19.71 15.92 12.96
N THR A 38 -20.37 15.74 14.09
CA THR A 38 -21.25 14.58 14.32
C THR A 38 -22.68 14.93 13.94
N ILE A 39 -23.19 14.31 12.88
CA ILE A 39 -24.56 14.50 12.39
C ILE A 39 -25.29 13.15 12.41
N GLY A 40 -26.34 13.03 13.22
CA GLY A 40 -27.09 11.77 13.34
C GLY A 40 -26.24 10.59 13.84
N GLY A 41 -25.19 10.87 14.64
CA GLY A 41 -24.26 9.84 15.13
C GLY A 41 -23.17 9.44 14.12
N VAL A 42 -23.14 10.06 12.93
CA VAL A 42 -22.10 9.86 11.93
C VAL A 42 -21.17 11.06 11.92
N GLU A 43 -19.87 10.79 12.04
CA GLU A 43 -18.83 11.81 11.95
C GLU A 43 -18.54 12.14 10.49
N VAL A 44 -18.48 13.43 10.21
CA VAL A 44 -18.30 14.01 8.88
C VAL A 44 -17.15 15.02 8.91
N TYR A 45 -16.31 14.99 7.87
CA TYR A 45 -15.14 15.84 7.69
C TYR A 45 -15.32 16.65 6.40
N GLU A 46 -14.94 17.92 6.42
CA GLU A 46 -14.83 18.77 5.25
C GLU A 46 -13.58 18.38 4.44
N ASP A 47 -13.67 18.53 3.11
CA ASP A 47 -12.52 18.42 2.22
C ASP A 47 -11.75 19.74 2.19
N LEU A 48 -10.42 19.67 2.30
CA LEU A 48 -9.55 20.84 2.33
C LEU A 48 -9.64 21.70 1.06
N GLU A 49 -9.67 21.07 -0.12
CA GLU A 49 -9.65 21.77 -1.42
C GLU A 49 -11.06 22.05 -1.96
N LYS A 50 -12.07 21.30 -1.53
CA LYS A 50 -13.44 21.35 -2.04
C LYS A 50 -14.43 21.73 -0.94
N PRO A 51 -14.76 23.03 -0.76
CA PRO A 51 -15.63 23.52 0.33
C PRO A 51 -17.06 22.94 0.39
N ARG A 52 -17.49 22.18 -0.63
CA ARG A 52 -18.79 21.50 -0.69
C ARG A 52 -18.66 19.98 -0.80
N HIS A 53 -17.48 19.44 -0.55
CA HIS A 53 -17.24 18.01 -0.49
C HIS A 53 -16.98 17.63 0.96
N HIS A 54 -17.67 16.59 1.43
CA HIS A 54 -17.52 16.10 2.78
C HIS A 54 -17.32 14.57 2.74
N TYR A 55 -16.56 14.07 3.70
CA TYR A 55 -16.32 12.66 3.92
C TYR A 55 -17.04 12.19 5.17
N TYR A 56 -17.75 11.07 5.12
CA TYR A 56 -18.32 10.45 6.33
C TYR A 56 -17.50 9.23 6.74
N LEU A 57 -17.33 9.05 8.04
CA LEU A 57 -16.65 7.86 8.57
C LEU A 57 -17.46 6.59 8.30
N PRO A 58 -16.79 5.45 8.04
CA PRO A 58 -17.43 4.14 8.05
C PRO A 58 -18.09 3.88 9.40
N GLY A 59 -19.20 3.14 9.37
CA GLY A 59 -19.83 2.65 10.59
C GLY A 59 -18.95 1.67 11.36
N GLU A 60 -19.38 1.35 12.57
CA GLU A 60 -18.66 0.44 13.48
C GLU A 60 -18.57 -0.99 12.92
N LEU A 61 -17.54 -1.70 13.37
CA LEU A 61 -17.40 -3.13 13.12
C LEU A 61 -18.19 -3.94 14.14
N LYS A 62 -18.75 -5.05 13.68
CA LYS A 62 -19.37 -6.08 14.51
C LYS A 62 -18.91 -7.46 14.05
N LEU A 63 -19.03 -8.45 14.93
CA LEU A 63 -18.78 -9.86 14.60
C LEU A 63 -19.78 -10.33 13.53
N ALA A 64 -19.26 -10.81 12.41
CA ALA A 64 -20.08 -11.38 11.35
C ALA A 64 -20.71 -12.69 11.83
N ARG A 65 -21.93 -12.96 11.34
CA ARG A 65 -22.69 -14.17 11.67
C ARG A 65 -23.21 -14.82 10.39
N GLU A 66 -23.21 -16.14 10.36
CA GLU A 66 -23.88 -16.92 9.33
C GLU A 66 -25.41 -16.80 9.45
N GLU A 67 -26.15 -17.25 8.43
CA GLU A 67 -27.62 -17.24 8.42
C GLU A 67 -28.26 -18.00 9.60
N ASN A 68 -27.57 -19.03 10.11
CA ASN A 68 -27.97 -19.82 11.27
C ASN A 68 -27.66 -19.12 12.62
N GLY A 69 -27.09 -17.92 12.60
CA GLY A 69 -26.67 -17.16 13.77
C GLY A 69 -25.30 -17.55 14.36
N ARG A 70 -24.60 -18.52 13.76
CA ARG A 70 -23.25 -18.94 14.13
C ARG A 70 -22.28 -17.77 13.96
N PRO A 71 -21.51 -17.41 15.00
CA PRO A 71 -20.42 -16.46 14.86
C PRO A 71 -19.40 -16.94 13.84
N GLN A 72 -18.95 -16.06 12.96
CA GLN A 72 -17.83 -16.36 12.08
C GLN A 72 -16.53 -16.28 12.86
N PHE A 73 -16.22 -17.37 13.56
CA PHE A 73 -15.05 -17.49 14.42
C PHE A 73 -14.46 -18.90 14.31
N GLN A 74 -13.13 -18.97 14.31
CA GLN A 74 -12.40 -20.23 14.34
C GLN A 74 -11.14 -20.10 15.20
N LEU A 75 -11.01 -20.93 16.23
CA LEU A 75 -9.77 -21.21 16.94
C LEU A 75 -9.18 -22.51 16.39
N LEU A 76 -7.91 -22.48 16.00
CA LEU A 76 -7.21 -23.62 15.44
C LEU A 76 -5.86 -23.81 16.15
N GLN A 77 -5.62 -25.00 16.68
CA GLN A 77 -4.32 -25.43 17.16
C GLN A 77 -3.85 -26.62 16.34
N MET A 78 -2.70 -26.47 15.70
CA MET A 78 -2.05 -27.54 14.95
C MET A 78 -0.76 -27.93 15.66
N ARG A 79 -0.63 -29.21 15.98
CA ARG A 79 0.56 -29.79 16.61
C ARG A 79 1.35 -30.58 15.57
N TYR A 80 2.63 -30.31 15.48
CA TYR A 80 3.60 -31.08 14.70
C TYR A 80 4.66 -31.64 15.65
N THR A 81 4.93 -32.95 15.61
CA THR A 81 5.94 -33.60 16.48
C THR A 81 7.11 -34.22 15.69
N GLY A 82 7.31 -33.80 14.45
CA GLY A 82 8.34 -34.35 13.59
C GLY A 82 7.98 -35.73 13.04
N THR A 83 8.54 -36.08 11.89
CA THR A 83 8.33 -37.40 11.28
C THR A 83 9.67 -38.12 11.09
N ALA A 84 9.65 -39.44 11.19
CA ALA A 84 10.82 -40.25 10.85
C ALA A 84 11.21 -40.11 9.37
N LEU A 85 10.26 -39.75 8.49
CA LEU A 85 10.43 -39.69 7.04
C LEU A 85 11.42 -38.63 6.59
N ILE A 86 11.45 -37.48 7.26
CA ILE A 86 12.37 -36.35 6.95
C ILE A 86 13.47 -36.19 8.00
N GLY A 87 13.63 -37.18 8.89
CA GLY A 87 14.72 -37.22 9.88
C GLY A 87 14.63 -36.18 10.99
N ASN A 88 13.47 -35.56 11.20
CA ASN A 88 13.26 -34.51 12.19
C ASN A 88 12.38 -34.97 13.38
N GLN A 89 12.38 -36.28 13.62
CA GLN A 89 11.61 -36.91 14.68
C GLN A 89 12.00 -36.33 16.05
N GLY A 90 11.04 -35.72 16.75
CA GLY A 90 11.27 -35.03 18.02
C GLY A 90 11.15 -33.50 17.95
N ASP A 91 11.14 -32.92 16.75
CA ASP A 91 10.83 -31.50 16.56
C ASP A 91 9.40 -31.21 17.04
N ARG A 92 9.19 -30.09 17.75
CA ARG A 92 7.85 -29.68 18.20
C ARG A 92 7.50 -28.33 17.61
N GLY A 93 6.53 -28.33 16.70
CA GLY A 93 5.93 -27.13 16.13
C GLY A 93 4.49 -26.99 16.62
N PHE A 94 4.14 -25.78 17.05
CA PHE A 94 2.74 -25.42 17.32
C PHE A 94 2.38 -24.23 16.45
N VAL A 95 1.26 -24.36 15.74
CA VAL A 95 0.65 -23.24 15.03
C VAL A 95 -0.72 -23.03 15.64
N ASN A 96 -0.89 -21.86 16.28
CA ASN A 96 -2.13 -21.48 16.93
C ASN A 96 -2.67 -20.25 16.20
N LEU A 97 -3.90 -20.35 15.70
CA LEU A 97 -4.54 -19.32 14.88
C LEU A 97 -5.94 -19.02 15.42
N VAL A 98 -6.29 -17.75 15.39
CA VAL A 98 -7.64 -17.27 15.61
C VAL A 98 -8.08 -16.56 14.33
N GLN A 99 -9.17 -17.01 13.73
CA GLN A 99 -9.79 -16.37 12.59
C GLN A 99 -11.15 -15.79 12.99
N ILE A 100 -11.40 -14.53 12.62
CA ILE A 100 -12.60 -13.80 13.01
C ILE A 100 -13.16 -13.06 11.80
N GLY A 101 -14.40 -13.34 11.42
CA GLY A 101 -15.15 -12.56 10.45
C GLY A 101 -15.77 -11.33 11.10
N VAL A 102 -15.52 -10.16 10.54
CA VAL A 102 -16.18 -8.90 10.94
C VAL A 102 -16.95 -8.34 9.76
N GLU A 103 -18.05 -7.68 10.08
CA GLU A 103 -18.82 -6.92 9.11
C GLU A 103 -18.94 -5.47 9.58
N ARG A 104 -18.95 -4.55 8.62
CA ARG A 104 -19.13 -3.13 8.90
C ARG A 104 -20.61 -2.80 8.87
N LYS A 105 -21.11 -2.11 9.89
CA LYS A 105 -22.45 -1.52 9.86
C LYS A 105 -22.51 -0.42 8.77
N PRO A 106 -23.30 -0.58 7.70
CA PRO A 106 -23.40 0.46 6.68
C PRO A 106 -24.17 1.67 7.23
N VAL A 107 -23.76 2.87 6.82
CA VAL A 107 -24.56 4.08 7.04
C VAL A 107 -25.76 4.02 6.10
N SER A 108 -26.97 4.08 6.64
CA SER A 108 -28.19 3.92 5.86
C SER A 108 -28.41 5.09 4.90
N SER A 109 -29.10 4.82 3.80
CA SER A 109 -29.48 5.87 2.84
C SER A 109 -30.31 6.99 3.46
N GLN A 110 -31.07 6.70 4.52
CA GLN A 110 -31.85 7.69 5.27
C GLN A 110 -30.95 8.62 6.09
N GLU A 111 -29.98 8.06 6.81
CA GLU A 111 -28.97 8.84 7.56
C GLU A 111 -28.17 9.73 6.60
N LEU A 112 -27.72 9.20 5.46
CA LEU A 112 -26.98 9.98 4.46
C LEU A 112 -27.83 11.12 3.87
N GLN A 113 -29.14 10.92 3.68
CA GLN A 113 -30.03 11.99 3.22
C GLN A 113 -30.19 13.09 4.27
N GLU A 114 -30.27 12.73 5.55
CA GLU A 114 -30.40 13.68 6.64
C GLU A 114 -29.11 14.50 6.81
N ILE A 115 -27.95 13.85 6.74
CA ILE A 115 -26.63 14.53 6.74
C ILE A 115 -26.58 15.56 5.60
N ARG A 116 -26.96 15.18 4.38
CA ARG A 116 -26.96 16.10 3.23
C ARG A 116 -27.89 17.29 3.42
N LYS A 117 -29.04 17.13 4.09
CA LYS A 117 -29.95 18.25 4.38
C LYS A 117 -29.31 19.24 5.34
N GLN A 118 -28.62 18.75 6.37
CA GLN A 118 -27.98 19.60 7.39
C GLN A 118 -26.73 20.30 6.86
N LEU A 119 -25.96 19.66 5.97
CA LEU A 119 -24.79 20.26 5.32
C LEU A 119 -25.14 21.30 4.23
N GLY A 120 -26.42 21.42 3.85
CA GLY A 120 -26.89 22.41 2.89
C GLY A 120 -26.92 21.95 1.42
N ARG A 121 -27.56 22.76 0.57
CA ARG A 121 -27.79 22.44 -0.85
C ARG A 121 -26.49 22.47 -1.65
N GLY A 122 -26.31 21.45 -2.50
CA GLY A 122 -25.14 21.35 -3.39
C GLY A 122 -23.91 20.70 -2.74
N THR A 123 -24.06 20.18 -1.53
CA THR A 123 -23.00 19.41 -0.86
C THR A 123 -22.93 17.99 -1.39
N THR A 124 -21.72 17.54 -1.68
CA THR A 124 -21.38 16.16 -2.03
C THR A 124 -20.86 15.44 -0.80
N LEU A 125 -21.24 14.17 -0.65
CA LEU A 125 -20.93 13.37 0.53
C LEU A 125 -20.42 12.01 0.06
N SER A 126 -19.18 11.68 0.42
CA SER A 126 -18.48 10.45 0.03
C SER A 126 -18.01 9.68 1.26
N PRO A 127 -17.89 8.34 1.21
CA PRO A 127 -17.27 7.60 2.30
C PRO A 127 -15.81 8.01 2.43
N LEU A 128 -15.32 8.14 3.67
CA LEU A 128 -13.91 8.38 3.92
C LEU A 128 -13.09 7.15 3.48
N PRO A 129 -12.10 7.29 2.58
CA PRO A 129 -11.23 6.18 2.21
C PRO A 129 -10.38 5.75 3.41
N ILE A 130 -10.52 4.48 3.82
CA ILE A 130 -9.69 3.90 4.89
C ILE A 130 -8.42 3.33 4.26
N ALA A 131 -7.28 3.89 4.64
CA ALA A 131 -5.96 3.48 4.17
C ALA A 131 -5.46 2.22 4.88
N ASN A 132 -5.72 2.10 6.19
CA ASN A 132 -5.33 0.94 6.99
C ASN A 132 -6.35 0.66 8.11
N LEU A 133 -6.37 -0.57 8.60
CA LEU A 133 -7.10 -0.95 9.81
C LEU A 133 -6.26 -1.96 10.56
N GLU A 134 -6.05 -1.66 11.83
CA GLU A 134 -5.34 -2.51 12.76
C GLU A 134 -6.33 -3.12 13.72
N ALA A 135 -6.21 -4.43 13.95
CA ALA A 135 -7.00 -5.15 14.93
C ALA A 135 -6.08 -5.92 15.90
N HIS A 136 -6.47 -5.98 17.17
CA HIS A 136 -5.75 -6.65 18.24
C HIS A 136 -6.71 -7.50 19.06
N LEU A 137 -6.28 -8.72 19.39
CA LEU A 137 -6.96 -9.54 20.37
C LEU A 137 -6.60 -9.04 21.77
N VAL A 138 -7.60 -8.90 22.63
CA VAL A 138 -7.44 -8.47 24.02
C VAL A 138 -8.20 -9.44 24.91
N MET A 139 -7.52 -9.99 25.90
CA MET A 139 -8.14 -10.83 26.94
C MET A 139 -7.89 -10.25 28.33
N PRO A 140 -8.84 -10.46 29.26
CA PRO A 140 -8.56 -10.34 30.67
C PRO A 140 -7.68 -11.52 31.08
N LEU A 141 -6.37 -11.30 31.21
CA LEU A 141 -5.50 -12.32 31.80
C LEU A 141 -5.46 -12.09 33.30
N ALA A 142 -5.74 -13.15 34.06
CA ALA A 142 -5.65 -13.16 35.51
C ALA A 142 -4.18 -13.27 35.97
N ASP A 143 -3.32 -12.37 35.51
CA ASP A 143 -2.15 -12.05 36.31
C ASP A 143 -2.63 -11.21 37.50
N ASN A 144 -1.98 -11.37 38.65
CA ASN A 144 -2.40 -10.91 39.99
C ASN A 144 -2.80 -9.42 40.11
N ASP A 145 -2.62 -8.60 39.07
CA ASP A 145 -2.90 -7.18 39.01
C ASP A 145 -4.12 -6.78 38.15
N GLY A 146 -4.85 -7.73 37.54
CA GLY A 146 -6.11 -7.45 36.84
C GLY A 146 -5.99 -6.60 35.57
N HIS A 147 -4.82 -6.59 34.94
CA HIS A 147 -4.56 -5.85 33.70
C HIS A 147 -4.94 -6.68 32.46
N TYR A 148 -5.62 -6.05 31.49
CA TYR A 148 -5.87 -6.65 30.17
C TYR A 148 -4.56 -6.74 29.38
N GLN A 149 -4.29 -7.90 28.78
CA GLN A 149 -3.11 -8.09 27.94
C GLN A 149 -3.53 -8.22 26.47
N ARG A 150 -2.73 -7.57 25.61
CA ARG A 150 -2.81 -7.78 24.17
C ARG A 150 -2.19 -9.13 23.81
N ILE A 151 -2.91 -9.91 23.02
CA ILE A 151 -2.54 -11.27 22.64
C ILE A 151 -2.30 -11.33 21.13
N GLY A 152 -1.21 -11.99 20.74
CA GLY A 152 -0.85 -12.19 19.35
C GLY A 152 -0.33 -10.94 18.62
N GLN A 153 0.12 -11.16 17.38
CA GLN A 153 0.56 -10.07 16.50
C GLN A 153 -0.64 -9.31 15.92
N PRO A 154 -0.49 -7.99 15.62
CA PRO A 154 -1.57 -7.23 15.00
C PRO A 154 -2.02 -7.89 13.70
N ALA A 155 -3.32 -8.13 13.56
CA ALA A 155 -3.90 -8.44 12.26
C ALA A 155 -4.18 -7.10 11.57
N GLY A 156 -3.38 -6.75 10.56
CA GLY A 156 -3.69 -5.64 9.66
C GLY A 156 -4.77 -6.04 8.66
N LEU A 157 -5.38 -5.05 7.99
CA LEU A 157 -6.20 -5.32 6.81
C LEU A 157 -5.41 -6.14 5.80
N GLU A 158 -5.93 -7.31 5.46
CA GLU A 158 -5.71 -7.88 4.14
C GLU A 158 -6.23 -6.85 3.12
N ASN A 159 -5.33 -6.26 2.33
CA ASN A 159 -5.70 -5.64 1.06
C ASN A 159 -6.17 -6.77 0.15
N GLY A 160 -7.43 -7.17 0.29
CA GLY A 160 -8.17 -7.92 -0.71
C GLY A 160 -8.77 -6.91 -1.67
N ASP A 161 -8.34 -6.94 -2.93
CA ASP A 161 -8.87 -6.19 -4.08
C ASP A 161 -9.62 -4.89 -3.74
N ASN A 162 -8.90 -3.85 -3.36
CA ASN A 162 -9.44 -2.50 -3.43
C ASN A 162 -9.31 -2.00 -4.87
N ALA A 163 -10.32 -2.35 -5.68
CA ALA A 163 -10.78 -1.42 -6.70
C ALA A 163 -11.16 -0.12 -5.98
N THR A 164 -10.48 0.96 -6.35
CA THR A 164 -10.89 2.35 -6.08
C THR A 164 -12.41 2.48 -6.02
N GLY A 165 -12.96 2.73 -4.82
CA GLY A 165 -14.38 3.03 -4.61
C GLY A 165 -15.27 1.93 -4.01
N ASN A 166 -14.80 0.70 -3.81
CA ASN A 166 -15.62 -0.34 -3.16
C ASN A 166 -15.44 -0.38 -1.64
N VAL A 167 -16.52 0.00 -0.97
CA VAL A 167 -16.66 0.11 0.48
C VAL A 167 -16.93 -1.30 1.04
N TRP A 168 -15.88 -2.08 1.33
CA TRP A 168 -15.98 -3.50 1.76
C TRP A 168 -16.99 -3.71 2.89
N THR A 169 -17.82 -4.76 2.82
CA THR A 169 -18.89 -5.02 3.81
C THR A 169 -18.46 -5.99 4.91
N GLU A 170 -17.60 -6.95 4.58
CA GLU A 170 -17.20 -8.04 5.45
C GLU A 170 -15.73 -8.41 5.20
N LYS A 171 -14.99 -8.78 6.26
CA LYS A 171 -13.58 -9.18 6.20
C LYS A 171 -13.25 -10.19 7.29
N TYR A 172 -12.18 -10.96 7.08
CA TYR A 172 -11.62 -11.85 8.09
C TYR A 172 -10.31 -11.29 8.64
N PHE A 173 -10.11 -11.42 9.95
CA PHE A 173 -8.83 -11.22 10.61
C PHE A 173 -8.28 -12.57 11.03
N THR A 174 -6.98 -12.79 10.81
CA THR A 174 -6.27 -13.97 11.29
C THR A 174 -5.17 -13.52 12.24
N VAL A 175 -5.26 -13.92 13.51
CA VAL A 175 -4.28 -13.62 14.55
C VAL A 175 -3.51 -14.90 14.86
N ARG A 176 -2.18 -14.83 14.77
CA ARG A 176 -1.31 -15.92 15.23
C ARG A 176 -1.04 -15.74 16.72
N LEU A 177 -1.25 -16.81 17.47
CA LEU A 177 -1.03 -16.85 18.92
C LEU A 177 0.31 -17.54 19.24
N GLY A 178 0.96 -17.04 20.29
CA GLY A 178 2.02 -17.76 20.98
C GLY A 178 1.48 -18.99 21.73
N PRO A 179 2.37 -19.90 22.18
CA PRO A 179 1.96 -21.11 22.91
C PRO A 179 1.15 -20.82 24.18
N HIS A 180 1.60 -19.87 25.00
CA HIS A 180 0.95 -19.52 26.26
C HIS A 180 -0.45 -18.92 26.06
N GLU A 181 -0.57 -17.99 25.11
CA GLU A 181 -1.83 -17.35 24.74
C GLU A 181 -2.86 -18.34 24.21
N ALA A 182 -2.39 -19.32 23.42
CA ALA A 182 -3.23 -20.37 22.90
C ALA A 182 -3.74 -21.30 24.01
N GLU A 183 -2.88 -21.66 24.97
CA GLU A 183 -3.25 -22.46 26.14
C GLU A 183 -4.38 -21.79 26.93
N LEU A 184 -4.26 -20.49 27.21
CA LEU A 184 -5.29 -19.71 27.89
C LEU A 184 -6.64 -19.71 27.17
N LEU A 185 -6.65 -19.55 25.85
CA LEU A 185 -7.88 -19.63 25.05
C LEU A 185 -8.45 -21.05 25.01
N TRP A 186 -7.60 -22.08 25.06
CA TRP A 186 -8.04 -23.47 25.10
C TRP A 186 -8.64 -23.86 26.44
N ASP A 187 -8.12 -23.32 27.55
CA ASP A 187 -8.70 -23.50 28.88
C ASP A 187 -10.14 -22.95 28.91
N GLU A 188 -10.37 -21.74 28.38
CA GLU A 188 -11.72 -21.16 28.25
C GLU A 188 -12.66 -21.98 27.34
N VAL A 189 -12.11 -22.54 26.25
CA VAL A 189 -12.87 -23.46 25.38
C VAL A 189 -13.29 -24.73 26.13
N GLU A 190 -12.42 -25.27 26.98
CA GLU A 190 -12.71 -26.45 27.81
C GLU A 190 -13.75 -26.14 28.89
N ASP A 191 -13.78 -24.90 29.40
CA ASP A 191 -14.83 -24.39 30.29
C ASP A 191 -16.16 -24.08 29.57
N GLY A 192 -16.18 -24.15 28.23
CA GLY A 192 -17.38 -24.07 27.39
C GLY A 192 -17.82 -22.66 27.00
N ASN A 193 -17.14 -21.62 27.48
CA ASN A 193 -17.40 -20.23 27.12
C ASN A 193 -16.08 -19.53 26.81
N LEU A 194 -16.00 -18.93 25.63
CA LEU A 194 -14.80 -18.21 25.20
C LEU A 194 -15.08 -16.70 25.19
N THR A 195 -14.42 -15.97 26.09
CA THR A 195 -14.66 -14.54 26.31
C THR A 195 -13.41 -13.70 26.05
N PHE A 196 -13.47 -12.83 25.04
CA PHE A 196 -12.37 -11.89 24.75
C PHE A 196 -12.90 -10.70 23.97
N SER A 197 -12.02 -9.77 23.60
CA SER A 197 -12.38 -8.60 22.82
C SER A 197 -11.42 -8.35 21.67
N ILE A 198 -11.90 -7.70 20.62
CA ILE A 198 -11.06 -7.20 19.53
C ILE A 198 -11.05 -5.69 19.61
N GLY A 199 -9.90 -5.10 19.93
CA GLY A 199 -9.67 -3.67 19.75
C GLY A 199 -9.34 -3.39 18.29
N TYR A 200 -9.89 -2.34 17.70
CA TYR A 200 -9.58 -1.94 16.34
C TYR A 200 -9.40 -0.43 16.16
N ALA A 201 -8.62 -0.06 15.14
CA ALA A 201 -8.41 1.33 14.74
C ALA A 201 -8.45 1.46 13.20
N PHE A 202 -9.27 2.38 12.68
CA PHE A 202 -9.25 2.81 11.28
C PHE A 202 -8.26 3.95 11.10
N TYR A 203 -7.45 3.84 10.06
CA TYR A 203 -6.53 4.87 9.61
C TYR A 203 -6.97 5.38 8.23
N ALA A 204 -6.95 6.69 8.05
CA ALA A 204 -7.17 7.32 6.76
C ALA A 204 -6.11 8.40 6.55
N ASP A 205 -5.78 8.66 5.29
CA ASP A 205 -4.95 9.82 4.93
C ASP A 205 -5.76 11.08 5.20
N ALA A 206 -5.30 11.89 6.15
CA ALA A 206 -5.99 13.08 6.58
C ALA A 206 -5.01 14.22 6.86
N VAL A 207 -5.49 15.44 6.66
CA VAL A 207 -4.76 16.66 6.99
C VAL A 207 -5.07 17.04 8.43
N ASP A 208 -4.02 17.11 9.25
CA ASP A 208 -4.11 17.56 10.63
C ASP A 208 -3.72 19.03 10.70
N ASP A 209 -4.73 19.90 10.56
CA ASP A 209 -4.60 21.34 10.69
C ASP A 209 -4.75 21.82 12.15
N ARG A 210 -4.81 20.87 13.10
CA ARG A 210 -4.71 21.18 14.52
C ARG A 210 -3.24 21.47 14.80
N ALA A 211 -2.80 22.68 14.44
CA ALA A 211 -1.55 23.22 14.95
C ALA A 211 -1.50 22.97 16.46
N GLY A 212 -0.43 22.32 16.92
CA GLY A 212 -0.13 22.29 18.35
C GLY A 212 -0.17 23.74 18.83
N GLY A 213 -1.10 24.05 19.73
CA GLY A 213 -1.31 25.42 20.18
C GLY A 213 0.01 26.02 20.62
N TYR A 214 0.47 27.05 19.92
CA TYR A 214 1.65 27.80 20.27
C TYR A 214 1.24 29.00 21.11
N ASP A 215 1.85 29.13 22.29
CA ASP A 215 1.69 30.33 23.11
C ASP A 215 2.82 31.29 22.73
N LEU A 216 2.46 32.40 22.09
CA LEU A 216 3.41 33.42 21.63
C LEU A 216 3.48 34.53 22.67
N GLU A 217 4.51 34.50 23.52
CA GLU A 217 4.80 35.60 24.42
C GLU A 217 5.74 36.62 23.75
N GLY A 218 5.33 37.89 23.71
CA GLY A 218 6.12 38.97 23.13
C GLY A 218 5.37 40.29 23.00
N ASP A 219 6.03 41.29 22.40
CA ASP A 219 5.42 42.57 22.04
C ASP A 219 4.24 42.36 21.06
N SER A 220 3.14 43.09 21.28
CA SER A 220 1.86 42.83 20.60
C SER A 220 1.92 42.98 19.08
N ALA A 221 2.80 43.84 18.54
CA ALA A 221 3.00 43.97 17.10
C ALA A 221 3.79 42.79 16.53
N SER A 222 4.76 42.27 17.28
CA SER A 222 5.58 41.14 16.86
C SER A 222 4.82 39.81 16.97
N VAL A 223 3.99 39.66 18.01
CA VAL A 223 3.09 38.51 18.18
C VAL A 223 2.06 38.47 17.05
N ALA A 224 1.49 39.61 16.65
CA ALA A 224 0.53 39.65 15.55
C ALA A 224 1.17 39.25 14.20
N VAL A 225 2.38 39.71 13.90
CA VAL A 225 3.11 39.34 12.68
C VAL A 225 3.49 37.85 12.71
N MET A 226 3.92 37.34 13.86
CA MET A 226 4.31 35.93 14.00
C MET A 226 3.09 35.00 14.00
N ASP A 227 1.95 35.40 14.57
CA ASP A 227 0.69 34.65 14.49
C ASP A 227 0.21 34.52 13.04
N ASP A 228 0.28 35.60 12.25
CA ASP A 228 -0.10 35.57 10.82
C ASP A 228 0.83 34.65 10.01
N LEU A 229 2.15 34.73 10.27
CA LEU A 229 3.16 33.91 9.59
C LEU A 229 3.08 32.44 10.00
N LEU A 230 2.77 32.13 11.27
CA LEU A 230 2.53 30.77 11.75
C LEU A 230 1.19 30.22 11.25
N ARG A 231 0.14 31.03 11.11
CA ARG A 231 -1.10 30.61 10.44
C ARG A 231 -0.86 30.28 8.97
N GLU A 232 -0.05 31.08 8.28
CA GLU A 232 0.33 30.84 6.88
C GLU A 232 1.20 29.57 6.74
N LEU A 233 2.13 29.33 7.66
CA LEU A 233 2.91 28.09 7.74
C LEU A 233 2.08 26.86 8.15
N THR A 234 1.07 27.03 9.00
CA THR A 234 0.14 25.95 9.40
C THR A 234 -0.79 25.57 8.26
N LEU A 235 -1.21 26.54 7.44
CA LEU A 235 -1.92 26.27 6.18
C LEU A 235 -1.03 25.50 5.19
N LEU A 236 0.29 25.63 5.28
CA LEU A 236 1.29 24.99 4.41
C LEU A 236 1.73 23.59 4.86
N ASP A 237 1.45 23.16 6.11
CA ASP A 237 1.63 21.74 6.50
C ASP A 237 0.43 20.90 6.06
N SER A 238 0.03 21.06 4.80
CA SER A 238 -1.04 20.31 4.12
C SER A 238 -0.62 18.88 3.77
N THR A 239 0.32 18.31 4.52
CA THR A 239 0.84 16.96 4.25
C THR A 239 -0.17 15.94 4.77
N SER A 240 -0.96 15.39 3.84
CA SER A 240 -1.86 14.27 4.16
C SER A 240 -1.03 13.08 4.64
N ALA A 241 -1.35 12.56 5.82
CA ALA A 241 -0.66 11.44 6.42
C ALA A 241 -1.67 10.44 7.02
N PRO A 242 -1.31 9.15 7.17
CA PRO A 242 -2.17 8.18 7.83
C PRO A 242 -2.43 8.56 9.29
N ARG A 243 -3.69 8.86 9.63
CA ARG A 243 -4.13 9.21 10.99
C ARG A 243 -5.23 8.27 11.46
N VAL A 244 -5.27 8.00 12.77
CA VAL A 244 -6.40 7.27 13.38
C VAL A 244 -7.63 8.16 13.29
N VAL A 245 -8.64 7.68 12.56
CA VAL A 245 -9.90 8.40 12.38
C VAL A 245 -11.06 7.76 13.15
N ARG A 246 -10.93 6.50 13.56
CA ARG A 246 -11.92 5.82 14.42
C ARG A 246 -11.25 4.69 15.18
N THR A 247 -11.68 4.47 16.41
CA THR A 247 -11.34 3.28 17.18
C THR A 247 -12.60 2.62 17.72
N GLY A 248 -12.52 1.34 18.06
CA GLY A 248 -13.64 0.64 18.69
C GLY A 248 -13.21 -0.69 19.27
N THR A 249 -14.15 -1.34 19.94
CA THR A 249 -13.96 -2.68 20.52
C THR A 249 -15.15 -3.56 20.19
N ILE A 250 -14.89 -4.79 19.78
CA ILE A 250 -15.91 -5.83 19.59
C ILE A 250 -15.76 -6.82 20.74
N PRO A 251 -16.74 -6.91 21.67
CA PRO A 251 -16.76 -7.99 22.64
C PRO A 251 -17.16 -9.30 21.95
N LEU A 252 -16.47 -10.39 22.27
CA LEU A 252 -16.79 -11.73 21.84
C LEU A 252 -17.10 -12.57 23.07
N ASP A 253 -18.35 -13.04 23.09
CA ASP A 253 -18.87 -14.01 24.04
C ASP A 253 -19.40 -15.18 23.20
N LEU A 254 -18.65 -16.27 23.21
CA LEU A 254 -18.84 -17.39 22.30
C LEU A 254 -19.17 -18.65 23.10
N ASP A 255 -20.39 -19.13 22.93
CA ASP A 255 -20.85 -20.42 23.46
C ASP A 255 -20.26 -21.56 22.61
N VAL A 256 -19.21 -22.18 23.13
CA VAL A 256 -18.49 -23.27 22.47
C VAL A 256 -19.35 -24.53 22.44
N ASN A 257 -20.16 -24.77 23.47
CA ASN A 257 -21.04 -25.93 23.54
C ASN A 257 -22.11 -25.91 22.44
N LYS A 258 -22.61 -24.70 22.12
CA LYS A 258 -23.56 -24.50 21.01
C LYS A 258 -22.90 -24.65 19.64
N TRP A 259 -21.63 -24.28 19.49
CA TRP A 259 -20.90 -24.30 18.23
C TRP A 259 -19.52 -24.99 18.36
N PRO A 260 -19.47 -26.30 18.62
CA PRO A 260 -18.24 -26.99 18.98
C PRO A 260 -17.18 -26.94 17.86
N ASP A 261 -17.62 -26.89 16.60
CA ASP A 261 -16.75 -26.82 15.42
C ASP A 261 -15.94 -25.52 15.30
N MET A 262 -16.24 -24.50 16.11
CA MET A 262 -15.48 -23.24 16.13
C MET A 262 -14.08 -23.40 16.74
N SER A 263 -13.80 -24.49 17.43
CA SER A 263 -12.48 -24.78 17.99
C SER A 263 -11.99 -26.14 17.52
N ARG A 264 -10.76 -26.23 17.01
CA ARG A 264 -10.19 -27.51 16.54
C ARG A 264 -8.73 -27.68 16.96
N LYS A 265 -8.42 -28.83 17.59
CA LYS A 265 -7.06 -29.33 17.77
C LYS A 265 -6.78 -30.36 16.67
N ILE A 266 -5.72 -30.15 15.89
CA ILE A 266 -5.29 -31.05 14.81
C ILE A 266 -3.88 -31.54 15.12
N ASP A 267 -3.70 -32.85 15.22
CA ASP A 267 -2.37 -33.45 15.22
C ASP A 267 -1.96 -33.72 13.76
N LEU A 268 -0.89 -33.07 13.31
CA LEU A 268 -0.38 -33.20 11.94
C LEU A 268 0.34 -34.53 11.71
N ASN A 269 0.62 -35.32 12.75
CA ASN A 269 1.33 -36.59 12.65
C ASN A 269 0.41 -37.79 12.39
N ASP A 270 -0.88 -37.73 12.76
CA ASP A 270 -1.86 -38.83 12.60
C ASP A 270 -2.41 -38.96 11.16
N GLY A 271 -1.65 -38.47 10.19
CA GLY A 271 -2.10 -38.21 8.82
C GLY A 271 -2.85 -36.89 8.82
N ALA A 272 -2.24 -35.84 8.25
CA ALA A 272 -2.86 -34.54 8.15
C ALA A 272 -4.26 -34.69 7.53
N PRO A 273 -5.35 -34.48 8.28
CA PRO A 273 -6.67 -34.55 7.70
C PRO A 273 -6.73 -33.48 6.60
N PRO A 274 -7.53 -33.70 5.55
CA PRO A 274 -7.65 -32.71 4.49
C PRO A 274 -8.01 -31.34 5.06
N ALA A 275 -7.09 -30.40 4.95
CA ALA A 275 -7.25 -29.07 5.50
C ALA A 275 -7.25 -28.04 4.38
N TRP A 276 -7.95 -26.94 4.61
CA TRP A 276 -7.80 -25.74 3.81
C TRP A 276 -6.44 -25.14 4.15
N ALA A 277 -5.45 -25.36 3.28
CA ALA A 277 -4.17 -24.70 3.45
C ALA A 277 -4.32 -23.20 3.21
N PHE A 278 -3.53 -22.44 3.94
CA PHE A 278 -3.29 -21.04 3.70
C PHE A 278 -1.81 -20.86 3.39
N LEU A 279 -1.50 -20.00 2.41
CA LEU A 279 -0.13 -19.62 2.06
C LEU A 279 -0.05 -18.10 2.09
N GLU A 280 0.97 -17.55 2.73
CA GLU A 280 1.28 -16.14 2.59
C GLU A 280 2.30 -15.95 1.48
N VAL A 281 1.98 -15.10 0.52
CA VAL A 281 2.85 -14.74 -0.60
C VAL A 281 3.21 -13.27 -0.49
N ARG A 282 4.51 -12.96 -0.55
CA ARG A 282 5.03 -11.59 -0.53
C ARG A 282 5.77 -11.26 -1.82
N CYS A 283 5.75 -9.99 -2.20
CA CYS A 283 6.52 -9.46 -3.31
C CYS A 283 6.76 -7.97 -3.11
N TYR A 284 7.98 -7.59 -2.74
CA TYR A 284 8.36 -6.20 -2.48
C TYR A 284 8.91 -5.46 -3.70
N ASP A 285 8.92 -6.10 -4.88
CA ASP A 285 9.47 -5.53 -6.12
C ASP A 285 8.83 -4.18 -6.48
N PHE A 286 7.53 -4.02 -6.22
CA PHE A 286 6.78 -2.80 -6.55
C PHE A 286 6.78 -1.80 -5.39
N ALA A 287 6.62 -2.27 -4.15
CA ALA A 287 6.66 -1.43 -2.95
C ALA A 287 7.99 -0.68 -2.80
N ASN A 288 9.09 -1.34 -3.17
CA ASN A 288 10.45 -0.80 -3.08
C ASN A 288 11.00 -0.33 -4.44
N GLU A 289 10.17 -0.29 -5.49
CA GLU A 289 10.55 0.14 -6.85
C GLU A 289 11.77 -0.59 -7.44
N LEU A 290 11.96 -1.88 -7.09
CA LEU A 290 13.13 -2.68 -7.50
C LEU A 290 13.09 -3.08 -8.98
N ARG A 291 11.89 -3.27 -9.53
CA ARG A 291 11.65 -3.74 -10.91
C ARG A 291 10.84 -2.74 -11.73
N PRO A 292 11.41 -1.56 -12.06
CA PRO A 292 10.71 -0.51 -12.80
C PRO A 292 10.45 -0.86 -14.28
N ASP A 293 10.88 -2.05 -14.72
CA ASP A 293 10.62 -2.65 -16.02
C ASP A 293 9.33 -3.49 -16.06
N LEU A 294 8.83 -3.89 -14.90
CA LEU A 294 7.65 -4.71 -14.77
C LEU A 294 6.40 -3.85 -14.55
N ALA A 295 5.30 -4.26 -15.18
CA ALA A 295 3.96 -3.78 -14.86
C ALA A 295 3.31 -4.66 -13.77
N MET A 296 3.62 -5.96 -13.79
CA MET A 296 2.99 -6.95 -12.94
C MET A 296 3.87 -8.18 -12.77
N LYS A 297 3.82 -8.78 -11.58
CA LYS A 297 4.31 -10.12 -11.30
C LYS A 297 3.13 -10.95 -10.84
N SER A 298 2.96 -12.14 -11.40
CA SER A 298 1.93 -13.06 -10.95
C SER A 298 2.53 -14.40 -10.54
N ILE A 299 1.89 -15.07 -9.60
CA ILE A 299 2.25 -16.42 -9.20
C ILE A 299 1.11 -17.36 -9.52
N GLU A 300 1.48 -18.49 -10.11
CA GLU A 300 0.60 -19.62 -10.32
C GLU A 300 0.97 -20.73 -9.35
N ILE A 301 -0.02 -21.30 -8.68
CA ILE A 301 0.16 -22.33 -7.65
C ILE A 301 -0.65 -23.56 -8.04
N GLU A 302 -0.01 -24.73 -7.97
CA GLU A 302 -0.58 -26.04 -8.22
C GLU A 302 -0.33 -26.94 -7.00
N ALA A 303 -1.38 -27.60 -6.52
CA ALA A 303 -1.31 -28.53 -5.39
C ALA A 303 -2.07 -29.81 -5.70
N THR A 304 -1.77 -30.89 -4.98
CA THR A 304 -2.50 -32.15 -5.10
C THR A 304 -3.71 -32.13 -4.17
N GLY A 305 -4.90 -32.37 -4.72
CA GLY A 305 -6.13 -32.58 -3.95
C GLY A 305 -6.20 -33.96 -3.31
N ILE A 306 -7.11 -34.16 -2.36
CA ILE A 306 -7.31 -35.44 -1.64
C ILE A 306 -7.60 -36.61 -2.61
N THR A 307 -8.27 -36.32 -3.72
CA THR A 307 -8.61 -37.31 -4.75
C THR A 307 -7.44 -37.64 -5.68
N GLY A 308 -6.26 -37.05 -5.44
CA GLY A 308 -5.08 -37.15 -6.30
C GLY A 308 -5.13 -36.20 -7.51
N ALA A 309 -6.20 -35.42 -7.69
CA ALA A 309 -6.31 -34.46 -8.78
C ALA A 309 -5.48 -33.19 -8.51
N ASN A 310 -4.83 -32.64 -9.54
CA ASN A 310 -4.15 -31.36 -9.40
C ASN A 310 -5.15 -30.20 -9.35
N ILE A 311 -5.01 -29.38 -8.31
CA ILE A 311 -5.77 -28.16 -8.07
C ILE A 311 -4.86 -26.98 -8.40
N ARG A 312 -5.24 -26.20 -9.42
CA ARG A 312 -4.54 -24.97 -9.78
C ARG A 312 -5.37 -23.77 -9.33
N LEU A 313 -4.72 -22.87 -8.60
CA LEU A 313 -5.35 -21.64 -8.14
C LEU A 313 -5.39 -20.59 -9.24
N LYS A 314 -6.29 -19.61 -9.08
CA LYS A 314 -6.24 -18.40 -9.91
C LYS A 314 -4.90 -17.68 -9.64
N PRO A 315 -4.24 -17.12 -10.67
CA PRO A 315 -2.99 -16.43 -10.48
C PRO A 315 -3.14 -15.25 -9.52
N ILE A 316 -2.27 -15.19 -8.51
CA ILE A 316 -2.21 -14.04 -7.58
C ILE A 316 -1.29 -12.99 -8.20
N ARG A 317 -1.68 -11.72 -8.14
CA ARG A 317 -1.02 -10.63 -8.88
C ARG A 317 -0.52 -9.55 -7.93
N PHE A 318 0.67 -9.05 -8.24
CA PHE A 318 1.35 -7.90 -7.66
C PHE A 318 1.62 -6.91 -8.79
N MET A 319 1.28 -5.63 -8.63
CA MET A 319 1.24 -4.67 -9.74
C MET A 319 1.88 -3.34 -9.36
N THR A 320 2.53 -2.68 -10.31
CA THR A 320 3.10 -1.33 -10.15
C THR A 320 2.04 -0.28 -9.85
N ALA A 321 0.80 -0.49 -10.30
CA ALA A 321 -0.32 0.41 -10.03
C ALA A 321 -0.86 0.33 -8.59
N ARG A 322 -0.43 -0.67 -7.81
CA ARG A 322 -0.84 -0.92 -6.41
C ARG A 322 0.35 -1.43 -5.58
N PRO A 323 1.41 -0.62 -5.41
CA PRO A 323 2.64 -1.02 -4.73
C PRO A 323 2.43 -1.40 -3.25
N GLU A 324 1.38 -0.89 -2.62
CA GLU A 324 0.94 -1.23 -1.26
C GLU A 324 0.41 -2.66 -1.11
N GLU A 325 0.02 -3.32 -2.21
CA GLU A 325 -0.47 -4.70 -2.21
C GLU A 325 0.66 -5.74 -2.31
N HIS A 326 1.70 -5.60 -1.48
CA HIS A 326 2.90 -6.45 -1.51
C HIS A 326 2.80 -7.77 -0.75
N THR A 327 1.69 -8.02 -0.03
CA THR A 327 1.43 -9.26 0.71
C THR A 327 0.04 -9.78 0.38
N ARG A 328 -0.09 -11.07 0.10
CA ARG A 328 -1.36 -11.74 -0.20
C ARG A 328 -1.47 -13.06 0.55
N GLN A 329 -2.62 -13.29 1.17
CA GLN A 329 -2.97 -14.61 1.69
C GLN A 329 -3.72 -15.40 0.62
N VAL A 330 -3.28 -16.62 0.40
CA VAL A 330 -3.83 -17.53 -0.60
C VAL A 330 -4.52 -18.66 0.14
N ARG A 331 -5.83 -18.81 -0.11
CA ARG A 331 -6.64 -19.88 0.45
C ARG A 331 -7.01 -20.86 -0.65
N PHE A 332 -6.84 -22.14 -0.38
CA PHE A 332 -7.29 -23.16 -1.32
C PHE A 332 -8.81 -23.33 -1.21
N PRO A 333 -9.57 -23.28 -2.31
CA PRO A 333 -11.04 -23.41 -2.27
C PRO A 333 -11.50 -24.84 -1.97
N TYR A 334 -10.59 -25.81 -2.11
CA TYR A 334 -10.83 -27.22 -1.84
C TYR A 334 -9.77 -27.71 -0.86
N ALA A 335 -10.11 -28.75 -0.11
CA ALA A 335 -9.15 -29.40 0.75
C ALA A 335 -8.08 -30.13 -0.09
N ILE A 336 -6.83 -29.99 0.34
CA ILE A 336 -5.65 -30.45 -0.37
C ILE A 336 -4.89 -31.48 0.46
N ASP A 337 -4.12 -32.32 -0.22
CA ASP A 337 -3.26 -33.30 0.41
C ASP A 337 -1.93 -32.64 0.82
N LEU A 338 -1.81 -32.36 2.12
CA LEU A 338 -0.63 -31.72 2.70
C LEU A 338 0.61 -32.63 2.72
N THR A 339 0.46 -33.93 2.45
CA THR A 339 1.59 -34.86 2.36
C THR A 339 2.37 -34.73 1.05
N HIS A 340 1.77 -34.08 0.05
CA HIS A 340 2.42 -33.74 -1.21
C HIS A 340 2.80 -32.25 -1.23
N PRO A 341 4.00 -31.89 -1.71
CA PRO A 341 4.39 -30.48 -1.82
C PRO A 341 3.59 -29.80 -2.93
N PHE A 342 3.29 -28.52 -2.75
CA PHE A 342 2.80 -27.71 -3.86
C PHE A 342 3.93 -27.26 -4.77
N ARG A 343 3.55 -26.88 -5.98
CA ARG A 343 4.43 -26.29 -6.97
C ARG A 343 3.96 -24.91 -7.31
N TYR A 344 4.88 -24.03 -7.64
CA TYR A 344 4.56 -22.69 -8.07
C TYR A 344 5.47 -22.26 -9.21
N ARG A 345 5.03 -21.26 -9.97
CA ARG A 345 5.90 -20.53 -10.88
C ARG A 345 5.52 -19.07 -10.90
N VAL A 346 6.52 -18.23 -11.18
CA VAL A 346 6.35 -16.80 -11.29
C VAL A 346 6.25 -16.41 -12.76
N VAL A 347 5.33 -15.54 -13.09
CA VAL A 347 5.14 -14.97 -14.43
C VAL A 347 5.28 -13.46 -14.32
N GLU A 348 6.29 -12.92 -15.00
CA GLU A 348 6.56 -11.49 -15.05
C GLU A 348 5.93 -10.88 -16.30
N TYR A 349 5.34 -9.70 -16.17
CA TYR A 349 4.76 -8.94 -17.27
C TYR A 349 5.44 -7.58 -17.33
N ASN A 350 6.04 -7.26 -18.47
CA ASN A 350 6.68 -5.96 -18.65
C ASN A 350 5.65 -4.85 -18.94
N LEU A 351 6.14 -3.60 -19.00
CA LEU A 351 5.31 -2.42 -19.33
C LEU A 351 4.67 -2.47 -20.73
N GLU A 352 5.18 -3.30 -21.63
CA GLU A 352 4.65 -3.51 -22.99
C GLU A 352 3.57 -4.61 -23.04
N GLY A 353 3.32 -5.29 -21.91
CA GLY A 353 2.33 -6.36 -21.78
C GLY A 353 2.80 -7.74 -22.24
N THR A 354 4.08 -7.90 -22.58
CA THR A 354 4.67 -9.23 -22.86
C THR A 354 4.97 -9.96 -21.56
N ASP A 355 4.73 -11.27 -21.53
CA ASP A 355 4.93 -12.11 -20.37
C ASP A 355 6.15 -13.03 -20.49
N LYS A 356 6.79 -13.29 -19.35
CA LYS A 356 7.87 -14.26 -19.20
C LYS A 356 7.54 -15.18 -18.02
N ALA A 357 7.12 -16.39 -18.33
CA ALA A 357 6.91 -17.43 -17.32
C ALA A 357 8.23 -18.07 -16.92
N GLY A 358 8.50 -18.13 -15.62
CA GLY A 358 9.58 -18.93 -15.04
C GLY A 358 9.22 -20.41 -14.99
N ASP A 359 10.21 -21.21 -14.58
CA ASP A 359 10.06 -22.64 -14.41
C ASP A 359 9.20 -22.97 -13.17
N TRP A 360 8.56 -24.15 -13.20
CA TRP A 360 7.84 -24.68 -12.05
C TRP A 360 8.80 -25.16 -10.97
N GLN A 361 8.70 -24.54 -9.81
CA GLN A 361 9.47 -24.86 -8.61
C GLN A 361 8.59 -25.63 -7.62
N THR A 362 9.20 -26.53 -6.85
CA THR A 362 8.52 -27.28 -5.78
C THR A 362 8.82 -26.60 -4.45
N ALA A 363 7.77 -26.27 -3.69
CA ALA A 363 7.95 -25.67 -2.37
C ALA A 363 8.43 -26.71 -1.35
N PRO A 364 9.33 -26.33 -0.42
CA PRO A 364 9.90 -27.27 0.55
C PRO A 364 8.90 -27.69 1.63
N ASP A 365 7.95 -26.83 1.99
CA ASP A 365 6.91 -27.11 2.98
C ASP A 365 5.67 -26.23 2.75
N TRP A 366 4.60 -26.51 3.51
CA TRP A 366 3.33 -25.76 3.51
C TRP A 366 3.28 -24.60 4.51
N ALA A 367 4.25 -24.52 5.43
CA ALA A 367 4.27 -23.52 6.50
C ALA A 367 5.10 -22.27 6.16
N SER A 368 5.80 -22.30 5.03
CA SER A 368 6.71 -21.25 4.60
C SER A 368 5.96 -20.08 3.99
N LEU A 369 6.41 -18.89 4.38
CA LEU A 369 6.20 -17.66 3.65
C LEU A 369 6.83 -17.80 2.27
N LEU A 370 6.07 -17.53 1.21
CA LEU A 370 6.59 -17.52 -0.14
C LEU A 370 6.95 -16.09 -0.56
N ASP A 371 8.24 -15.76 -0.52
CA ASP A 371 8.74 -14.47 -0.98
C ASP A 371 9.13 -14.54 -2.46
N LEU A 372 8.50 -13.70 -3.28
CA LEU A 372 8.70 -13.59 -4.72
C LEU A 372 9.52 -12.36 -5.11
N THR A 373 10.03 -11.62 -4.13
CA THR A 373 10.87 -10.45 -4.36
C THR A 373 12.12 -10.87 -5.14
N THR A 374 12.45 -10.12 -6.19
CA THR A 374 13.63 -10.39 -7.01
C THR A 374 14.88 -10.27 -6.15
N ALA A 375 15.73 -11.29 -6.17
CA ALA A 375 16.95 -11.27 -5.38
C ALA A 375 17.88 -10.13 -5.82
N PRO A 376 18.66 -9.50 -4.90
CA PRO A 376 19.51 -8.36 -5.25
C PRO A 376 20.51 -8.63 -6.38
N ASP A 377 21.00 -9.86 -6.49
CA ASP A 377 21.92 -10.33 -7.53
C ASP A 377 21.22 -10.75 -8.83
N GLU A 378 19.89 -10.77 -8.86
CA GLU A 378 19.08 -11.00 -10.06
C GLU A 378 18.50 -9.70 -10.63
N LEU A 379 18.62 -8.58 -9.92
CA LEU A 379 18.10 -7.29 -10.38
C LEU A 379 18.79 -6.85 -11.69
N PRO A 380 18.02 -6.53 -12.74
CA PRO A 380 18.58 -6.06 -14.02
C PRO A 380 19.11 -4.62 -13.95
N TYR A 381 18.70 -3.84 -12.93
CA TYR A 381 19.08 -2.44 -12.77
C TYR A 381 19.82 -2.18 -11.48
N THR A 382 20.60 -1.11 -11.50
CA THR A 382 21.12 -0.44 -10.30
C THR A 382 20.46 0.92 -10.16
N GLU A 383 19.98 1.20 -8.96
CA GLU A 383 19.48 2.52 -8.62
C GLU A 383 20.65 3.48 -8.37
N HIS A 384 20.63 4.61 -9.06
CA HIS A 384 21.56 5.71 -8.86
C HIS A 384 20.80 6.90 -8.27
N SER A 385 21.21 7.31 -7.07
CA SER A 385 20.90 8.62 -6.52
C SER A 385 22.16 9.48 -6.63
N MET A 386 22.04 10.65 -7.26
CA MET A 386 23.17 11.53 -7.55
C MET A 386 22.87 12.96 -7.14
N GLU A 387 23.81 13.55 -6.42
CA GLU A 387 23.82 14.97 -6.08
C GLU A 387 24.68 15.71 -7.09
N VAL A 388 24.11 16.70 -7.76
CA VAL A 388 24.82 17.51 -8.75
C VAL A 388 24.82 18.96 -8.31
N GLU A 389 26.01 19.47 -8.01
CA GLU A 389 26.24 20.83 -7.55
C GLU A 389 26.94 21.64 -8.64
N ALA A 390 26.42 22.81 -8.94
CA ALA A 390 27.04 23.76 -9.85
C ALA A 390 27.48 25.03 -9.12
N ASP A 391 28.72 25.45 -9.35
CA ASP A 391 29.18 26.79 -8.98
C ASP A 391 28.59 27.82 -9.96
N THR A 392 27.30 28.11 -9.77
CA THR A 392 26.52 29.00 -10.63
C THR A 392 27.14 30.39 -10.71
N SER A 393 27.80 30.84 -9.63
CA SER A 393 28.50 32.13 -9.56
C SER A 393 29.72 32.19 -10.49
N ALA A 394 30.54 31.14 -10.50
CA ALA A 394 31.71 31.05 -11.36
C ALA A 394 31.32 30.94 -12.84
N TYR A 395 30.29 30.14 -13.18
CA TYR A 395 29.80 30.05 -14.57
C TYR A 395 29.21 31.37 -15.07
N ARG A 396 28.48 32.09 -14.21
CA ARG A 396 27.98 33.43 -14.54
C ARG A 396 29.13 34.42 -14.79
N ALA A 397 30.17 34.40 -13.95
CA ALA A 397 31.37 35.21 -14.14
C ALA A 397 32.11 34.87 -15.45
N ALA A 398 32.08 33.59 -15.87
CA ALA A 398 32.60 33.14 -17.16
C ALA A 398 31.69 33.48 -18.36
N GLY A 399 30.56 34.15 -18.14
CA GLY A 399 29.65 34.63 -19.18
C GLY A 399 28.63 33.60 -19.70
N ALA A 400 28.35 32.54 -18.92
CA ALA A 400 27.28 31.59 -19.21
C ALA A 400 25.93 32.09 -18.68
N ASP A 401 24.88 31.91 -19.49
CA ASP A 401 23.49 32.23 -19.16
C ASP A 401 22.70 30.96 -18.79
N LEU A 402 23.09 29.80 -19.33
CA LEU A 402 22.46 28.50 -19.08
C LEU A 402 23.53 27.43 -18.88
N LEU A 403 23.35 26.60 -17.84
CA LEU A 403 24.16 25.41 -17.61
C LEU A 403 23.27 24.16 -17.68
N GLU A 404 23.71 23.14 -18.39
CA GLU A 404 23.01 21.86 -18.49
C GLU A 404 23.96 20.69 -18.27
N VAL A 405 23.52 19.70 -17.49
CA VAL A 405 24.17 18.40 -17.37
C VAL A 405 23.24 17.36 -17.96
N HIS A 406 23.79 16.57 -18.88
CA HIS A 406 23.11 15.44 -19.48
C HIS A 406 23.74 14.16 -18.95
N LEU A 407 23.06 13.47 -18.05
CA LEU A 407 23.46 12.15 -17.57
C LEU A 407 23.10 11.12 -18.64
N LEU A 408 24.08 10.33 -19.09
CA LEU A 408 23.99 9.35 -20.16
C LEU A 408 24.17 7.95 -19.56
N TYR A 409 23.19 7.08 -19.78
CA TYR A 409 23.19 5.71 -19.28
C TYR A 409 22.39 4.80 -20.23
N GLN A 410 22.39 3.49 -20.01
CA GLN A 410 21.51 2.55 -20.68
C GLN A 410 20.45 2.07 -19.71
N ARG A 411 19.24 1.88 -20.24
CA ARG A 411 18.13 1.22 -19.56
C ARG A 411 17.43 0.34 -20.59
N ASP A 412 17.28 -0.93 -20.29
CA ASP A 412 16.76 -1.95 -21.19
C ASP A 412 17.62 -2.10 -22.47
N GLY A 413 18.93 -1.92 -22.33
CA GLY A 413 19.88 -1.87 -23.46
C GLY A 413 19.71 -0.66 -24.38
N LYS A 414 18.80 0.28 -24.05
CA LYS A 414 18.54 1.49 -24.85
C LYS A 414 19.23 2.69 -24.20
N PRO A 415 19.87 3.57 -24.99
CA PRO A 415 20.46 4.79 -24.45
C PRO A 415 19.38 5.72 -23.88
N ARG A 416 19.59 6.18 -22.65
CA ARG A 416 18.77 7.15 -21.94
C ARG A 416 19.58 8.38 -21.61
N ARG A 417 18.85 9.48 -21.38
CA ARG A 417 19.43 10.78 -21.06
C ARG A 417 18.56 11.50 -20.04
N GLU A 418 19.13 11.82 -18.89
CA GLU A 418 18.52 12.69 -17.89
C GLU A 418 19.11 14.09 -18.01
N LYS A 419 18.28 15.13 -17.95
CA LYS A 419 18.72 16.53 -18.06
C LYS A 419 18.56 17.24 -16.71
N ILE A 420 19.62 17.92 -16.29
CA ILE A 420 19.63 18.85 -15.15
C ILE A 420 20.02 20.22 -15.73
N SER A 421 19.29 21.28 -15.36
CA SER A 421 19.58 22.62 -15.87
C SER A 421 19.50 23.68 -14.79
N TRP A 422 20.36 24.68 -14.93
CA TRP A 422 20.37 25.90 -14.15
C TRP A 422 20.24 27.07 -15.09
N ASP A 423 19.16 27.84 -14.94
CA ASP A 423 19.09 29.18 -15.52
C ASP A 423 19.93 30.11 -14.65
N LEU A 424 21.07 30.55 -15.19
CA LEU A 424 22.03 31.38 -14.45
C LEU A 424 21.63 32.85 -14.47
N ALA A 425 20.69 33.24 -15.33
CA ALA A 425 20.09 34.57 -15.34
C ALA A 425 19.06 34.74 -14.21
N SER A 426 18.43 33.63 -13.79
CA SER A 426 17.58 33.60 -12.60
C SER A 426 18.40 33.50 -11.32
N ALA A 427 18.02 34.28 -10.29
CA ALA A 427 18.61 34.19 -8.96
C ALA A 427 18.09 32.98 -8.17
N ASP A 428 17.01 32.34 -8.63
CA ASP A 428 16.26 31.33 -7.88
C ASP A 428 16.73 29.89 -8.15
N SER A 429 17.69 29.69 -9.05
CA SER A 429 18.21 28.35 -9.37
C SER A 429 19.07 27.81 -8.23
N ALA A 430 18.54 26.83 -7.48
CA ALA A 430 19.29 26.13 -6.44
C ALA A 430 20.59 25.51 -7.02
N PRO A 431 21.76 25.76 -6.41
CA PRO A 431 23.04 25.28 -6.94
C PRO A 431 23.17 23.76 -6.86
N LEU A 432 22.53 23.13 -5.88
CA LEU A 432 22.49 21.68 -5.68
C LEU A 432 21.15 21.11 -6.16
N GLN A 433 21.21 20.08 -7.01
CA GLN A 433 20.03 19.32 -7.44
C GLN A 433 20.28 17.82 -7.27
N MET A 434 19.29 17.09 -6.74
CA MET A 434 19.33 15.64 -6.60
C MET A 434 18.58 14.97 -7.76
N ARG A 435 19.10 13.85 -8.26
CA ARG A 435 18.45 13.02 -9.27
C ARG A 435 18.55 11.54 -8.93
N ARG A 436 17.39 10.87 -8.98
CA ARG A 436 17.26 9.42 -8.82
C ARG A 436 16.88 8.82 -10.17
N PHE A 437 17.61 7.80 -10.62
CA PHE A 437 17.33 7.08 -11.87
C PHE A 437 17.85 5.64 -11.81
N PHE A 438 17.35 4.80 -12.71
CA PHE A 438 17.74 3.39 -12.84
C PHE A 438 18.52 3.18 -14.13
N ALA A 439 19.67 2.53 -14.03
CA ALA A 439 20.48 2.13 -15.18
C ALA A 439 20.67 0.61 -15.18
N ASP A 440 20.91 0.01 -16.36
CA ASP A 440 21.24 -1.42 -16.44
C ASP A 440 22.46 -1.71 -15.55
N ARG A 441 22.46 -2.84 -14.83
CA ARG A 441 23.44 -3.14 -13.78
C ARG A 441 24.92 -2.98 -14.19
N GLU A 442 25.24 -3.25 -15.46
CA GLU A 442 26.61 -3.14 -16.00
C GLU A 442 26.91 -1.77 -16.65
N THR A 443 25.95 -0.86 -16.65
CA THR A 443 26.09 0.45 -17.28
C THR A 443 27.02 1.36 -16.50
N VAL A 444 28.02 1.88 -17.19
CA VAL A 444 28.80 3.03 -16.71
C VAL A 444 28.04 4.32 -17.00
N VAL A 445 27.52 4.97 -15.96
CA VAL A 445 26.90 6.29 -16.09
C VAL A 445 27.95 7.33 -16.46
N ARG A 446 27.66 8.13 -17.48
CA ARG A 446 28.49 9.24 -17.95
C ARG A 446 27.70 10.54 -17.90
N TYR A 447 28.38 11.68 -18.00
CA TYR A 447 27.73 12.97 -18.12
C TYR A 447 28.38 13.84 -19.20
N VAL A 448 27.57 14.71 -19.80
CA VAL A 448 28.01 15.79 -20.69
C VAL A 448 27.55 17.11 -20.08
N LEU A 449 28.49 18.02 -19.89
CA LEU A 449 28.20 19.39 -19.45
C LEU A 449 28.10 20.29 -20.67
N ILE A 450 27.06 21.10 -20.73
CA ILE A 450 26.84 22.11 -21.77
C ILE A 450 26.65 23.46 -21.06
N SER A 451 27.42 24.46 -21.46
CA SER A 451 27.26 25.84 -21.00
C SER A 451 26.96 26.72 -22.19
N THR A 452 25.85 27.46 -22.15
CA THR A 452 25.45 28.39 -23.22
C THR A 452 25.53 29.81 -22.68
N GLY A 453 26.15 30.71 -23.43
CA GLY A 453 26.23 32.12 -23.06
C GLY A 453 26.64 33.01 -24.23
N LYS A 454 27.04 34.25 -23.91
CA LYS A 454 27.37 35.28 -24.91
C LYS A 454 28.54 34.90 -25.82
N THR A 455 29.45 34.06 -25.33
CA THR A 455 30.63 33.58 -26.06
C THR A 455 30.36 32.34 -26.92
N GLY A 456 29.13 31.80 -26.88
CA GLY A 456 28.71 30.63 -27.63
C GLY A 456 28.33 29.44 -26.75
N VAL A 457 28.39 28.23 -27.31
CA VAL A 457 28.07 26.97 -26.62
C VAL A 457 29.36 26.21 -26.31
N GLY A 458 29.68 26.07 -25.02
CA GLY A 458 30.73 25.21 -24.51
C GLY A 458 30.21 23.81 -24.21
N ARG A 459 31.04 22.78 -24.44
CA ARG A 459 30.69 21.38 -24.19
C ARG A 459 31.87 20.61 -23.61
N ILE A 460 31.65 19.87 -22.52
CA ILE A 460 32.63 19.00 -21.87
C ILE A 460 32.03 17.59 -21.73
N GLY A 461 32.79 16.56 -22.10
CA GLY A 461 32.43 15.15 -21.94
C GLY A 461 32.22 14.38 -23.26
N PRO A 462 31.78 13.11 -23.20
CA PRO A 462 31.24 12.44 -22.01
C PRO A 462 32.32 12.00 -21.01
N LEU A 463 32.12 12.35 -19.72
CA LEU A 463 32.99 11.95 -18.61
C LEU A 463 32.27 10.89 -17.75
N PRO A 464 32.97 9.90 -17.17
CA PRO A 464 32.35 8.96 -16.24
C PRO A 464 31.92 9.71 -14.97
N VAL A 465 30.79 9.31 -14.40
CA VAL A 465 30.42 9.73 -13.04
C VAL A 465 31.23 8.86 -12.06
N GLY A 466 31.80 9.49 -11.03
CA GLY A 466 32.51 8.79 -9.96
C GLY A 466 31.60 7.88 -9.14
N THR A 467 32.19 7.01 -8.34
CA THR A 467 31.46 6.10 -7.44
C THR A 467 30.82 6.82 -6.24
N ASP A 468 31.24 8.05 -5.99
CA ASP A 468 30.91 8.92 -4.86
C ASP A 468 29.52 9.57 -4.95
N LYS A 469 28.71 9.24 -5.96
CA LYS A 469 27.31 9.71 -6.11
C LYS A 469 27.16 11.25 -6.07
N TYR A 470 28.24 11.99 -6.23
CA TYR A 470 28.29 13.45 -6.16
C TYR A 470 29.08 14.00 -7.33
N LEU A 471 28.55 15.06 -7.96
CA LEU A 471 29.16 15.71 -9.11
C LEU A 471 29.21 17.21 -8.89
N HIS A 472 30.42 17.73 -8.69
CA HIS A 472 30.66 19.17 -8.58
C HIS A 472 31.16 19.76 -9.90
N LEU A 473 30.46 20.78 -10.37
CA LEU A 473 30.70 21.41 -11.65
C LEU A 473 31.32 22.79 -11.43
N ARG A 474 32.53 22.96 -11.96
CA ARG A 474 33.24 24.24 -12.00
C ARG A 474 33.78 24.52 -13.41
N PRO A 475 33.77 25.78 -13.87
CA PRO A 475 34.33 26.12 -15.16
C PRO A 475 35.82 25.76 -15.19
N ARG A 476 36.30 25.20 -16.31
CA ARG A 476 37.74 25.06 -16.56
C ARG A 476 38.26 26.42 -17.00
N LEU A 477 39.11 27.03 -16.16
CA LEU A 477 39.87 28.23 -16.50
C LEU A 477 40.86 27.96 -17.63
#